data_AF-A0A445MRZ3-F1
#
_entry.id   AF-A0A445MRZ3-F1
#
_cell.length_a   1.000
_cell.length_b   1.000
_cell.length_c   1.000
_cell.angle_alpha   90.00
_cell.angle_beta   90.00
_cell.angle_gamma   90.00
#
_symmetry.space_group_name_H-M   'P 1'
#
loop_
_entity.id
_entity.type
_entity.pdbx_description
1 polymer ?
#
loop_
_entity_poly.entity_id
_entity_poly.type
_entity_poly.pdbx_seq_one_letter_code
_entity_poly.pdbx_strand_id
1 'polypeptide(L)'
;MERYWSATTYSEDTTKAWGIYMVDGQVTKYDKINELDTRTKYAWPVRNADGSASNLWRTGQTRCYNQDGDEIDCAGTGQDGEIQAGIQWPEPRFYDNGDGTVTDYLTGLMWFKDTGLLGNMPWLDALDAIDDLNISPEDYNDTGYTAAYNDWRLPNRKELLSLIDYSQSNPALPQIHPFNIRVECYWSSTTDANLPNTAWQVYVLDGYLSNSTKTYNGSYVWPVRTVNDKDKDGYEDEESGGTDCDDTNPEIHPNATEIPGDGIDQDCDGEELDADGDGYISVASGGTDCNDDDPLIYPGAFDTPGDNFDQNCDGKDAEAQPPVIKSFKVIGGSKLTELDVDLEASIKGDANKYKLWEEGDGEPSGWTDSNPDKGSYILELKLKPLFAPKDSRFGTKRTIYFKAGFYGYETKKAKKVKVTLVLPKVSSFKINGNNKAKTGDAVVPVTFKASKNPINYHISSDSNFGVKTSGTIASLGAPTKKGVYNASFNLSGIVEEPKGKGFVKTVYLKVENEIGESKVVKAVVRMVEP
;
A
#
# COMPACT_ATOMS: atom_id res chain seq x y z
N MET A 1 33.61 -65.12 25.53
CA MET A 1 33.34 -64.07 24.53
C MET A 1 32.26 -64.61 23.63
N GLU A 2 31.05 -64.12 23.82
CA GLU A 2 29.83 -64.84 23.49
C GLU A 2 29.27 -64.34 22.17
N ARG A 3 29.03 -65.28 21.26
CA ARG A 3 28.38 -65.04 19.97
C ARG A 3 26.97 -65.60 20.09
N TYR A 4 26.00 -64.91 19.53
CA TYR A 4 24.59 -65.26 19.66
C TYR A 4 23.99 -65.53 18.29
N TRP A 5 23.13 -66.54 18.20
CA TRP A 5 22.34 -66.80 17.01
C TRP A 5 21.27 -65.73 16.83
N SER A 6 21.00 -65.38 15.57
CA SER A 6 19.72 -64.79 15.16
C SER A 6 18.84 -65.87 14.50
N ALA A 7 17.54 -65.60 14.40
CA ALA A 7 16.60 -66.45 13.66
C ALA A 7 16.66 -66.22 12.13
N THR A 8 17.50 -65.30 11.67
CA THR A 8 17.60 -64.84 10.28
C THR A 8 18.57 -65.74 9.52
N THR A 9 18.07 -66.45 8.50
CA THR A 9 18.91 -67.27 7.60
C THR A 9 19.74 -66.37 6.68
N TYR A 10 20.95 -66.78 6.33
CA TYR A 10 21.79 -66.09 5.35
C TYR A 10 21.30 -66.42 3.93
N SER A 11 20.95 -65.40 3.15
CA SER A 11 20.31 -65.52 1.83
C SER A 11 21.19 -66.17 0.76
N GLU A 12 22.49 -65.88 0.75
CA GLU A 12 23.43 -66.41 -0.26
C GLU A 12 23.78 -67.89 0.00
N ASP A 13 23.72 -68.33 1.26
CA ASP A 13 23.97 -69.72 1.67
C ASP A 13 23.05 -70.09 2.83
N THR A 14 21.93 -70.73 2.51
CA THR A 14 20.85 -71.07 3.45
C THR A 14 21.24 -72.13 4.47
N THR A 15 22.39 -72.78 4.31
CA THR A 15 22.99 -73.67 5.33
C THR A 15 23.58 -72.88 6.50
N LYS A 16 23.65 -71.56 6.39
CA LYS A 16 24.12 -70.64 7.42
C LYS A 16 23.02 -69.75 7.97
N ALA A 17 23.24 -69.23 9.17
CA ALA A 17 22.41 -68.20 9.77
C ALA A 17 23.26 -67.03 10.26
N TRP A 18 22.64 -65.85 10.34
CA TRP A 18 23.28 -64.68 10.93
C TRP A 18 23.44 -64.86 12.43
N GLY A 19 24.52 -64.30 12.96
CA GLY A 19 24.81 -64.23 14.37
C GLY A 19 25.52 -62.94 14.73
N ILE A 20 25.40 -62.58 16.00
CA ILE A 20 25.92 -61.32 16.55
C ILE A 20 27.04 -61.64 17.51
N TYR A 21 28.19 -61.02 17.32
CA TYR A 21 29.27 -61.07 18.28
C TYR A 21 29.09 -59.97 19.31
N MET A 22 28.65 -60.31 20.52
CA MET A 22 28.26 -59.33 21.54
C MET A 22 29.45 -58.59 22.18
N VAL A 23 30.69 -58.91 21.79
CA VAL A 23 31.90 -58.21 22.27
C VAL A 23 32.02 -56.82 21.64
N ASP A 24 31.77 -56.72 20.34
CA ASP A 24 31.94 -55.48 19.56
C ASP A 24 30.68 -55.11 18.74
N GLY A 25 29.77 -56.08 18.56
CA GLY A 25 28.54 -55.94 17.80
C GLY A 25 28.67 -56.36 16.34
N GLN A 26 29.74 -57.08 15.95
CA GLN A 26 29.90 -57.62 14.60
C GLN A 26 28.69 -58.51 14.23
N VAL A 27 28.16 -58.35 13.02
CA VAL A 27 27.10 -59.20 12.47
C VAL A 27 27.70 -60.04 11.36
N THR A 28 27.67 -61.36 11.52
CA THR A 28 28.31 -62.30 10.58
C THR A 28 27.54 -63.61 10.48
N LYS A 29 27.93 -64.47 9.56
CA LYS A 29 27.29 -65.75 9.27
C LYS A 29 28.05 -66.92 9.89
N TYR A 30 27.31 -67.95 10.29
CA TYR A 30 27.84 -69.19 10.86
C TYR A 30 27.06 -70.39 10.32
N ASP A 31 27.70 -71.55 10.26
CA ASP A 31 27.09 -72.80 9.76
C ASP A 31 26.04 -73.34 10.75
N LYS A 32 24.85 -73.70 10.26
CA LYS A 32 23.78 -74.28 11.09
C LYS A 32 24.13 -75.69 11.62
N ILE A 33 25.02 -76.41 10.94
CA ILE A 33 25.35 -77.82 11.22
C ILE A 33 26.76 -78.06 11.75
N ASN A 34 27.68 -77.09 11.60
CA ASN A 34 29.07 -77.28 12.00
C ASN A 34 29.17 -77.48 13.52
N GLU A 35 29.83 -78.54 13.97
CA GLU A 35 29.93 -78.86 15.41
C GLU A 35 30.57 -77.73 16.24
N LEU A 36 31.52 -76.98 15.67
CA LEU A 36 32.14 -75.86 16.35
C LEU A 36 31.17 -74.68 16.48
N ASP A 37 30.39 -74.39 15.44
CA ASP A 37 29.43 -73.28 15.50
C ASP A 37 28.23 -73.63 16.39
N THR A 38 27.62 -74.79 16.21
CA THR A 38 26.45 -75.24 16.98
C THR A 38 26.70 -75.32 18.50
N ARG A 39 27.95 -75.54 18.95
CA ARG A 39 28.30 -75.66 20.38
C ARG A 39 28.85 -74.38 21.02
N THR A 40 29.16 -73.35 20.24
CA THR A 40 29.83 -72.13 20.73
C THR A 40 28.97 -70.87 20.71
N LYS A 41 27.75 -70.98 20.18
CA LYS A 41 26.80 -69.87 20.10
C LYS A 41 25.71 -70.02 21.15
N TYR A 42 25.26 -68.88 21.67
CA TYR A 42 24.18 -68.77 22.64
C TYR A 42 22.89 -68.31 21.95
N ALA A 43 21.76 -68.48 22.61
CA ALA A 43 20.49 -67.92 22.20
C ALA A 43 20.01 -66.95 23.27
N TRP A 44 19.60 -65.75 22.85
CA TRP A 44 18.98 -64.76 23.73
C TRP A 44 17.53 -64.58 23.28
N PRO A 45 16.55 -65.12 24.03
CA PRO A 45 15.15 -65.01 23.65
C PRO A 45 14.65 -63.56 23.79
N VAL A 46 13.80 -63.15 22.84
CA VAL A 46 13.18 -61.82 22.80
C VAL A 46 11.65 -61.95 22.73
N ARG A 47 10.95 -60.97 23.30
CA ARG A 47 9.48 -60.84 23.27
C ARG A 47 9.07 -59.37 23.26
N ASN A 48 7.87 -59.07 22.76
CA ASN A 48 7.28 -57.75 22.94
C ASN A 48 6.94 -57.54 24.43
N ALA A 49 7.16 -56.33 24.94
CA ALA A 49 7.01 -56.04 26.37
C ALA A 49 5.53 -56.02 26.79
N ASP A 50 4.69 -55.41 25.95
CA ASP A 50 3.26 -55.11 26.13
C ASP A 50 2.35 -55.79 25.09
N GLY A 51 2.94 -56.51 24.13
CA GLY A 51 2.21 -57.11 22.99
C GLY A 51 2.05 -56.17 21.79
N SER A 52 2.57 -54.94 21.85
CA SER A 52 2.61 -54.04 20.68
C SER A 52 3.70 -54.46 19.68
N ALA A 53 3.61 -53.94 18.46
CA ALA A 53 4.65 -54.09 17.45
C ALA A 53 5.97 -53.45 17.92
N SER A 54 7.10 -54.05 17.53
CA SER A 54 8.44 -53.54 17.78
C SER A 54 8.71 -52.28 16.96
N ASN A 55 9.48 -51.33 17.51
CA ASN A 55 9.98 -50.16 16.78
C ASN A 55 11.23 -50.49 15.91
N LEU A 56 11.67 -51.74 15.90
CA LEU A 56 12.70 -52.24 14.99
C LEU A 56 12.05 -52.68 13.69
N TRP A 57 12.72 -52.47 12.57
CA TRP A 57 12.27 -52.91 11.25
C TRP A 57 12.41 -54.42 11.05
N ARG A 58 11.55 -54.97 10.18
CA ARG A 58 11.71 -56.34 9.68
C ARG A 58 13.03 -56.50 8.95
N THR A 59 13.53 -57.74 8.90
CA THR A 59 14.75 -58.12 8.20
C THR A 59 14.55 -58.34 6.70
N GLY A 60 13.30 -58.40 6.23
CA GLY A 60 12.91 -58.79 4.87
C GLY A 60 12.70 -60.29 4.67
N GLN A 61 13.11 -61.14 5.62
CA GLN A 61 12.93 -62.59 5.50
C GLN A 61 11.45 -63.00 5.52
N THR A 62 11.06 -63.81 4.53
CA THR A 62 9.68 -64.35 4.39
C THR A 62 9.64 -65.87 4.23
N ARG A 63 10.81 -66.52 4.16
CA ARG A 63 10.96 -67.96 3.94
C ARG A 63 11.69 -68.62 5.11
N CYS A 64 11.46 -69.91 5.27
CA CYS A 64 12.05 -70.70 6.35
C CYS A 64 12.85 -71.86 5.76
N TYR A 65 13.95 -72.21 6.43
CA TYR A 65 14.90 -73.20 5.93
C TYR A 65 15.27 -74.19 7.03
N ASN A 66 15.46 -75.46 6.66
CA ASN A 66 16.00 -76.46 7.58
C ASN A 66 17.52 -76.25 7.79
N GLN A 67 18.15 -77.16 8.54
CA GLN A 67 19.59 -77.11 8.83
C GLN A 67 20.46 -77.40 7.60
N ASP A 68 19.91 -78.12 6.62
CA ASP A 68 20.60 -78.51 5.38
C ASP A 68 20.44 -77.44 4.27
N GLY A 69 19.72 -76.36 4.57
CA GLY A 69 19.50 -75.23 3.66
C GLY A 69 18.27 -75.38 2.76
N ASP A 70 17.50 -76.46 2.87
CA ASP A 70 16.28 -76.63 2.07
C ASP A 70 15.16 -75.74 2.60
N GLU A 71 14.40 -75.13 1.69
CA GLU A 71 13.19 -74.37 2.01
C GLU A 71 12.12 -75.31 2.58
N ILE A 72 11.48 -74.89 3.67
CA ILE A 72 10.42 -75.63 4.37
C ILE A 72 9.22 -74.72 4.64
N ASP A 73 8.06 -75.33 4.95
CA ASP A 73 6.91 -74.58 5.44
C ASP A 73 7.26 -73.84 6.74
N CYS A 74 6.89 -72.57 6.81
CA CYS A 74 7.23 -71.71 7.94
C CYS A 74 6.39 -72.02 9.19
N ALA A 75 5.21 -72.62 9.04
CA ALA A 75 4.26 -72.80 10.14
C ALA A 75 4.87 -73.63 11.29
N GLY A 76 4.93 -73.01 12.48
CA GLY A 76 5.42 -73.62 13.71
C GLY A 76 6.94 -73.73 13.82
N THR A 77 7.70 -73.08 12.94
CA THR A 77 9.17 -73.13 12.96
C THR A 77 9.81 -72.15 13.94
N GLY A 78 9.13 -71.05 14.27
CA GLY A 78 9.65 -69.91 15.03
C GLY A 78 10.75 -69.12 14.30
N GLN A 79 10.99 -69.39 13.01
CA GLN A 79 12.01 -68.70 12.22
C GLN A 79 11.58 -67.27 11.86
N ASP A 80 12.54 -66.45 11.49
CA ASP A 80 12.31 -65.06 11.09
C ASP A 80 11.29 -64.94 9.95
N GLY A 81 11.32 -65.87 8.98
CA GLY A 81 10.33 -65.92 7.89
C GLY A 81 8.88 -66.20 8.33
N GLU A 82 8.68 -66.88 9.46
CA GLU A 82 7.34 -67.09 10.05
C GLU A 82 6.91 -65.88 10.87
N ILE A 83 7.78 -65.39 11.74
CA ILE A 83 7.44 -64.37 12.73
C ILE A 83 7.41 -62.97 12.10
N GLN A 84 8.34 -62.68 11.20
CA GLN A 84 8.51 -61.39 10.51
C GLN A 84 8.40 -60.22 11.50
N ALA A 85 9.13 -60.32 12.61
CA ALA A 85 9.05 -59.36 13.70
C ALA A 85 9.55 -57.98 13.25
N GLY A 86 8.85 -56.93 13.67
CA GLY A 86 9.22 -55.55 13.40
C GLY A 86 8.23 -54.78 12.53
N ILE A 87 8.57 -53.52 12.27
CA ILE A 87 7.82 -52.62 11.40
C ILE A 87 7.87 -53.18 9.98
N GLN A 88 6.69 -53.41 9.40
CA GLN A 88 6.56 -53.76 7.99
C GLN A 88 7.04 -52.59 7.12
N TRP A 89 7.82 -52.89 6.10
CA TRP A 89 8.32 -51.86 5.20
C TRP A 89 7.19 -51.21 4.38
N PRO A 90 7.23 -49.89 4.16
CA PRO A 90 6.29 -49.22 3.28
C PRO A 90 6.48 -49.65 1.83
N GLU A 91 5.42 -49.53 1.02
CA GLU A 91 5.42 -49.85 -0.41
C GLU A 91 4.81 -48.68 -1.20
N PRO A 92 5.61 -47.93 -1.99
CA PRO A 92 7.07 -48.07 -2.14
C PRO A 92 7.82 -47.63 -0.87
N ARG A 93 8.97 -48.27 -0.59
CA ARG A 93 9.85 -47.85 0.51
C ARG A 93 10.67 -46.62 0.17
N PHE A 94 11.22 -46.61 -1.04
CA PHE A 94 12.13 -45.57 -1.50
C PHE A 94 11.45 -44.71 -2.55
N TYR A 95 11.63 -43.40 -2.43
CA TYR A 95 11.18 -42.41 -3.39
C TYR A 95 12.39 -41.70 -4.01
N ASP A 96 12.43 -41.66 -5.34
CA ASP A 96 13.48 -41.00 -6.11
C ASP A 96 13.07 -39.55 -6.34
N ASN A 97 13.78 -38.61 -5.72
CA ASN A 97 13.43 -37.18 -5.75
C ASN A 97 13.76 -36.54 -7.11
N GLY A 98 14.46 -37.26 -8.01
CA GLY A 98 14.80 -36.75 -9.34
C GLY A 98 15.95 -35.74 -9.37
N ASP A 99 16.52 -35.43 -8.21
CA ASP A 99 17.58 -34.44 -7.98
C ASP A 99 18.92 -35.08 -7.54
N GLY A 100 19.04 -36.40 -7.71
CA GLY A 100 20.19 -37.20 -7.27
C GLY A 100 20.08 -37.75 -5.85
N THR A 101 18.95 -37.55 -5.17
CA THR A 101 18.68 -38.09 -3.83
C THR A 101 17.52 -39.10 -3.81
N VAL A 102 17.45 -39.88 -2.73
CA VAL A 102 16.43 -40.90 -2.50
C VAL A 102 15.94 -40.81 -1.05
N THR A 103 14.63 -40.64 -0.87
CA THR A 103 13.97 -40.63 0.46
C THR A 103 13.57 -42.04 0.88
N ASP A 104 13.92 -42.46 2.10
CA ASP A 104 13.55 -43.75 2.70
C ASP A 104 12.38 -43.57 3.70
N TYR A 105 11.16 -43.92 3.28
CA TYR A 105 9.95 -43.79 4.11
C TYR A 105 9.92 -44.70 5.34
N LEU A 106 10.79 -45.71 5.42
CA LEU A 106 10.89 -46.53 6.63
C LEU A 106 11.60 -45.78 7.76
N THR A 107 12.59 -44.96 7.43
CA THR A 107 13.49 -44.32 8.40
C THR A 107 13.33 -42.80 8.48
N GLY A 108 12.72 -42.17 7.48
CA GLY A 108 12.70 -40.71 7.35
C GLY A 108 14.07 -40.11 7.02
N LEU A 109 14.98 -40.92 6.47
CA LEU A 109 16.31 -40.49 6.05
C LEU A 109 16.34 -40.31 4.53
N MET A 110 17.21 -39.40 4.08
CA MET A 110 17.50 -39.22 2.67
C MET A 110 18.94 -39.62 2.36
N TRP A 111 19.13 -40.27 1.22
CA TRP A 111 20.37 -40.90 0.82
C TRP A 111 20.78 -40.43 -0.57
N PHE A 112 22.09 -40.40 -0.84
CA PHE A 112 22.58 -40.26 -2.20
C PHE A 112 22.09 -41.41 -3.09
N LYS A 113 21.64 -41.07 -4.31
CA LYS A 113 21.21 -42.06 -5.31
C LYS A 113 22.39 -42.82 -5.91
N ASP A 114 23.46 -42.12 -6.30
CA ASP A 114 24.71 -42.75 -6.73
C ASP A 114 25.63 -42.95 -5.53
N THR A 115 25.66 -44.19 -5.06
CA THR A 115 26.45 -44.63 -3.91
C THR A 115 27.96 -44.60 -4.17
N GLY A 116 28.37 -44.43 -5.42
CA GLY A 116 29.76 -44.37 -5.84
C GLY A 116 30.30 -42.97 -6.08
N LEU A 117 29.46 -41.95 -5.95
CA LEU A 117 29.74 -40.58 -6.37
C LEU A 117 30.99 -40.00 -5.69
N LEU A 118 31.12 -40.18 -4.36
CA LEU A 118 32.30 -39.74 -3.60
C LEU A 118 33.48 -40.73 -3.67
N GLY A 119 33.25 -41.95 -4.16
CA GLY A 119 34.28 -42.98 -4.25
C GLY A 119 34.66 -43.62 -2.91
N ASN A 120 35.83 -44.28 -2.89
CA ASN A 120 36.41 -44.90 -1.69
C ASN A 120 37.62 -44.12 -1.18
N MET A 121 37.80 -44.13 0.13
CA MET A 121 38.85 -43.36 0.80
C MET A 121 39.10 -43.85 2.23
N PRO A 122 40.22 -43.46 2.87
CA PRO A 122 40.40 -43.56 4.32
C PRO A 122 39.25 -42.92 5.10
N TRP A 123 39.03 -43.39 6.32
CA TRP A 123 37.87 -43.00 7.12
C TRP A 123 37.85 -41.53 7.53
N LEU A 124 39.02 -40.91 7.74
CA LEU A 124 39.09 -39.48 8.05
C LEU A 124 38.79 -38.65 6.80
N ASP A 125 39.42 -38.99 5.69
CA ASP A 125 39.16 -38.39 4.37
C ASP A 125 37.66 -38.52 3.98
N ALA A 126 36.99 -39.59 4.39
CA ALA A 126 35.54 -39.77 4.20
C ALA A 126 34.70 -38.74 4.96
N LEU A 127 35.12 -38.31 6.15
CA LEU A 127 34.45 -37.24 6.88
C LEU A 127 34.77 -35.88 6.24
N ASP A 128 36.03 -35.66 5.86
CA ASP A 128 36.45 -34.43 5.18
C ASP A 128 35.71 -34.26 3.83
N ALA A 129 35.50 -35.34 3.07
CA ALA A 129 34.76 -35.30 1.82
C ALA A 129 33.26 -34.95 2.00
N ILE A 130 32.67 -35.31 3.14
CA ILE A 130 31.31 -34.90 3.50
C ILE A 130 31.28 -33.42 3.87
N ASP A 131 32.27 -32.95 4.64
CA ASP A 131 32.39 -31.53 4.98
C ASP A 131 32.58 -30.67 3.71
N ASP A 132 33.41 -31.12 2.77
CA ASP A 132 33.59 -30.47 1.47
C ASP A 132 32.30 -30.46 0.64
N LEU A 133 31.55 -31.57 0.62
CA LEU A 133 30.23 -31.65 -0.02
C LEU A 133 29.25 -30.64 0.58
N ASN A 134 29.25 -30.46 1.90
CA ASN A 134 28.36 -29.52 2.56
C ASN A 134 28.76 -28.05 2.35
N ILE A 135 30.05 -27.77 2.14
CA ILE A 135 30.54 -26.41 1.88
C ILE A 135 30.22 -25.96 0.45
N SER A 136 30.34 -26.86 -0.53
CA SER A 136 30.15 -26.55 -1.96
C SER A 136 29.35 -27.66 -2.67
N PRO A 137 28.08 -27.87 -2.33
CA PRO A 137 27.27 -28.93 -2.93
C PRO A 137 27.05 -28.72 -4.44
N GLU A 138 27.11 -27.48 -4.92
CA GLU A 138 27.01 -27.11 -6.33
C GLU A 138 28.13 -27.68 -7.22
N ASP A 139 29.29 -28.02 -6.65
CA ASP A 139 30.39 -28.65 -7.39
C ASP A 139 30.02 -30.04 -7.94
N TYR A 140 28.94 -30.63 -7.42
CA TYR A 140 28.44 -31.93 -7.81
C TYR A 140 27.25 -31.89 -8.80
N ASN A 141 26.81 -30.69 -9.24
CA ASN A 141 25.69 -30.53 -10.18
C ASN A 141 25.86 -31.32 -11.49
N ASP A 142 27.08 -31.35 -12.04
CA ASP A 142 27.40 -32.07 -13.28
C ASP A 142 27.43 -33.60 -13.11
N THR A 143 27.30 -34.11 -11.89
CA THR A 143 27.26 -35.55 -11.57
C THR A 143 25.84 -36.12 -11.52
N GLY A 144 24.82 -35.27 -11.66
CA GLY A 144 23.41 -35.65 -11.53
C GLY A 144 22.85 -35.48 -10.10
N TYR A 145 23.63 -34.89 -9.19
CA TYR A 145 23.14 -34.39 -7.90
C TYR A 145 22.88 -32.90 -8.01
N THR A 146 21.60 -32.51 -8.07
CA THR A 146 21.15 -31.12 -8.23
C THR A 146 20.43 -30.58 -6.99
N ALA A 147 20.24 -31.39 -5.96
CA ALA A 147 19.48 -31.03 -4.77
C ALA A 147 20.17 -29.96 -3.90
N ALA A 148 21.50 -29.88 -3.99
CA ALA A 148 22.32 -28.86 -3.34
C ALA A 148 22.20 -28.71 -1.80
N TYR A 149 21.69 -29.73 -1.08
CA TYR A 149 21.68 -29.78 0.39
C TYR A 149 23.09 -29.75 1.01
N ASN A 150 23.18 -29.24 2.24
CA ASN A 150 24.44 -28.90 2.94
C ASN A 150 24.56 -29.48 4.37
N ASP A 151 23.72 -30.45 4.72
CA ASP A 151 23.62 -31.09 6.04
C ASP A 151 23.90 -32.61 5.98
N TRP A 152 24.62 -33.05 4.94
CA TRP A 152 25.01 -34.44 4.78
C TRP A 152 25.95 -34.90 5.89
N ARG A 153 25.88 -36.18 6.20
CA ARG A 153 26.75 -36.84 7.17
C ARG A 153 27.08 -38.24 6.73
N LEU A 154 28.20 -38.75 7.25
CA LEU A 154 28.51 -40.17 7.15
C LEU A 154 27.54 -40.96 8.07
N PRO A 155 26.82 -41.97 7.55
CA PRO A 155 25.80 -42.69 8.32
C PRO A 155 26.43 -43.45 9.49
N ASN A 156 25.72 -43.54 10.60
CA ASN A 156 26.14 -44.44 11.67
C ASN A 156 25.83 -45.90 11.27
N ARG A 157 26.43 -46.87 11.97
CA ARG A 157 26.32 -48.29 11.59
C ARG A 157 24.87 -48.82 11.60
N LYS A 158 23.96 -48.22 12.38
CA LYS A 158 22.55 -48.64 12.43
C LYS A 158 21.77 -48.11 11.24
N GLU A 159 22.08 -46.91 10.78
CA GLU A 159 21.45 -46.31 9.60
C GLU A 159 21.84 -47.08 8.33
N LEU A 160 23.13 -47.40 8.14
CA LEU A 160 23.54 -48.27 7.03
C LEU A 160 22.86 -49.64 7.09
N LEU A 161 22.80 -50.25 8.27
CA LEU A 161 22.12 -51.54 8.43
C LEU A 161 20.60 -51.46 8.20
N SER A 162 19.99 -50.29 8.34
CA SER A 162 18.55 -50.13 8.09
C SER A 162 18.17 -50.33 6.62
N LEU A 163 19.13 -50.13 5.69
CA LEU A 163 18.93 -50.35 4.27
C LEU A 163 18.95 -51.85 3.90
N ILE A 164 19.53 -52.70 4.75
CA ILE A 164 19.81 -54.10 4.40
C ILE A 164 18.54 -54.96 4.40
N ASP A 165 18.32 -55.66 3.29
CA ASP A 165 17.34 -56.73 3.15
C ASP A 165 18.04 -58.09 3.23
N TYR A 166 17.88 -58.78 4.36
CA TYR A 166 18.48 -60.09 4.61
C TYR A 166 17.81 -61.24 3.85
N SER A 167 16.72 -60.98 3.11
CA SER A 167 16.18 -61.94 2.14
C SER A 167 16.88 -61.87 0.78
N GLN A 168 17.65 -60.80 0.54
CA GLN A 168 18.38 -60.56 -0.71
C GLN A 168 19.89 -60.71 -0.51
N SER A 169 20.60 -60.83 -1.61
CA SER A 169 22.07 -60.80 -1.66
C SER A 169 22.50 -60.33 -3.04
N ASN A 170 23.60 -59.57 -3.10
CA ASN A 170 24.18 -59.02 -4.31
C ASN A 170 23.22 -58.16 -5.17
N PRO A 171 22.77 -56.99 -4.67
CA PRO A 171 22.97 -56.46 -3.32
C PRO A 171 21.93 -56.98 -2.32
N ALA A 172 22.23 -56.90 -1.02
CA ALA A 172 21.29 -57.13 0.06
C ALA A 172 20.46 -55.87 0.34
N LEU A 173 19.75 -55.38 -0.67
CA LEU A 173 18.82 -54.23 -0.60
C LEU A 173 17.43 -54.68 -1.10
N PRO A 174 16.34 -53.99 -0.72
CA PRO A 174 15.00 -54.31 -1.21
C PRO A 174 14.95 -54.34 -2.74
N GLN A 175 14.34 -55.37 -3.33
CA GLN A 175 14.39 -55.61 -4.78
C GLN A 175 13.99 -54.40 -5.64
N ILE A 176 13.05 -53.59 -5.16
CA ILE A 176 12.62 -52.35 -5.80
C ILE A 176 13.30 -51.20 -5.06
N HIS A 177 14.37 -50.66 -5.65
CA HIS A 177 15.07 -49.47 -5.15
C HIS A 177 15.61 -48.61 -6.30
N PRO A 178 15.71 -47.29 -6.14
CA PRO A 178 16.23 -46.38 -7.18
C PRO A 178 17.76 -46.17 -7.13
N PHE A 179 18.47 -46.80 -6.19
CA PHE A 179 19.91 -46.60 -6.03
C PHE A 179 20.75 -47.14 -7.19
N ASN A 180 21.73 -46.34 -7.63
CA ASN A 180 22.85 -46.77 -8.46
C ASN A 180 23.94 -47.34 -7.53
N ILE A 181 23.77 -48.61 -7.17
CA ILE A 181 24.58 -49.26 -6.13
C ILE A 181 25.94 -49.73 -6.65
N ARG A 182 27.00 -49.53 -5.85
CA ARG A 182 28.25 -50.26 -5.98
C ARG A 182 28.27 -51.36 -4.91
N VAL A 183 28.46 -52.61 -5.33
CA VAL A 183 28.43 -53.74 -4.39
C VAL A 183 29.76 -53.84 -3.63
N GLU A 184 29.96 -52.95 -2.67
CA GLU A 184 31.22 -52.74 -1.93
C GLU A 184 30.97 -52.49 -0.43
N CYS A 185 32.04 -52.37 0.35
CA CYS A 185 31.96 -51.93 1.75
C CYS A 185 31.72 -50.43 1.85
N TYR A 186 30.84 -49.99 2.74
CA TYR A 186 30.57 -48.59 3.02
C TYR A 186 30.94 -48.22 4.44
N TRP A 187 31.67 -47.11 4.60
CA TRP A 187 32.04 -46.60 5.91
C TRP A 187 30.81 -46.14 6.69
N SER A 188 30.80 -46.45 7.99
CA SER A 188 29.96 -45.73 8.94
C SER A 188 30.79 -44.70 9.71
N SER A 189 30.15 -43.69 10.28
CA SER A 189 30.74 -42.77 11.27
C SER A 189 31.00 -43.41 12.63
N THR A 190 30.69 -44.69 12.80
CA THR A 190 30.83 -45.37 14.10
C THR A 190 32.24 -45.94 14.26
N THR A 191 32.96 -45.47 15.28
CA THR A 191 34.25 -46.07 15.71
C THR A 191 34.00 -47.39 16.45
N ASP A 192 34.89 -48.37 16.28
CA ASP A 192 34.86 -49.58 17.10
C ASP A 192 35.33 -49.25 18.53
N ALA A 193 34.46 -49.51 19.52
CA ALA A 193 34.77 -49.26 20.93
C ALA A 193 35.90 -50.15 21.46
N ASN A 194 36.09 -51.35 20.88
CA ASN A 194 37.15 -52.27 21.28
C ASN A 194 38.49 -51.93 20.62
N LEU A 195 38.46 -51.40 19.39
CA LEU A 195 39.63 -51.03 18.60
C LEU A 195 39.47 -49.61 18.03
N PRO A 196 39.78 -48.54 18.80
CA PRO A 196 39.49 -47.16 18.40
C PRO A 196 40.21 -46.66 17.12
N ASN A 197 41.24 -47.37 16.68
CA ASN A 197 41.94 -47.14 15.41
C ASN A 197 41.20 -47.74 14.19
N THR A 198 40.05 -48.37 14.41
CA THR A 198 39.18 -48.94 13.38
C THR A 198 37.81 -48.27 13.40
N ALA A 199 37.10 -48.32 12.28
CA ALA A 199 35.71 -47.89 12.16
C ALA A 199 34.87 -49.03 11.58
N TRP A 200 33.57 -48.99 11.83
CA TRP A 200 32.61 -49.95 11.30
C TRP A 200 32.30 -49.65 9.83
N GLN A 201 32.10 -50.71 9.06
CA GLN A 201 31.67 -50.68 7.66
C GLN A 201 30.65 -51.79 7.41
N VAL A 202 29.73 -51.56 6.47
CA VAL A 202 28.74 -52.56 6.05
C VAL A 202 29.05 -52.98 4.62
N TYR A 203 29.15 -54.28 4.37
CA TYR A 203 29.25 -54.80 3.00
C TYR A 203 27.85 -54.97 2.43
N VAL A 204 27.45 -54.17 1.44
CA VAL A 204 26.07 -54.23 0.88
C VAL A 204 25.80 -55.47 0.05
N LEU A 205 26.81 -56.30 -0.22
CA LEU A 205 26.61 -57.60 -0.86
C LEU A 205 25.66 -58.48 -0.04
N ASP A 206 25.86 -58.56 1.27
CA ASP A 206 25.12 -59.44 2.17
C ASP A 206 24.67 -58.77 3.48
N GLY A 207 25.09 -57.53 3.75
CA GLY A 207 24.86 -56.87 5.04
C GLY A 207 25.85 -57.26 6.13
N TYR A 208 27.00 -57.85 5.78
CA TYR A 208 28.07 -58.16 6.72
C TYR A 208 28.60 -56.88 7.38
N LEU A 209 28.37 -56.74 8.69
CA LEU A 209 28.88 -55.62 9.48
C LEU A 209 30.26 -56.00 10.04
N SER A 210 31.30 -55.30 9.57
CA SER A 210 32.69 -55.52 9.99
C SER A 210 33.36 -54.21 10.37
N ASN A 211 34.58 -54.27 10.89
CA ASN A 211 35.42 -53.10 11.09
C ASN A 211 36.67 -53.17 10.21
N SER A 212 37.28 -52.02 9.95
CA SER A 212 38.57 -51.90 9.27
C SER A 212 39.35 -50.73 9.84
N THR A 213 40.68 -50.79 9.74
CA THR A 213 41.55 -49.68 10.19
C THR A 213 41.16 -48.38 9.50
N LYS A 214 41.15 -47.26 10.21
CA LYS A 214 40.76 -45.96 9.67
C LYS A 214 41.62 -45.48 8.48
N THR A 215 42.80 -46.06 8.30
CA THR A 215 43.70 -45.82 7.16
C THR A 215 43.41 -46.73 5.95
N TYR A 216 42.42 -47.61 6.04
CA TYR A 216 42.07 -48.51 4.93
C TYR A 216 41.39 -47.71 3.81
N ASN A 217 41.89 -47.87 2.60
CA ASN A 217 41.45 -47.12 1.42
C ASN A 217 40.64 -48.00 0.46
N GLY A 218 39.58 -48.63 0.97
CA GLY A 218 38.75 -49.54 0.17
C GLY A 218 37.25 -49.37 0.37
N SER A 219 36.81 -48.67 1.42
CA SER A 219 35.39 -48.51 1.72
C SER A 219 34.88 -47.20 1.17
N TYR A 220 33.68 -47.27 0.60
CA TYR A 220 32.99 -46.17 -0.05
C TYR A 220 32.27 -45.26 0.95
N VAL A 221 32.01 -44.05 0.51
CA VAL A 221 31.24 -43.05 1.25
C VAL A 221 29.83 -42.99 0.68
N TRP A 222 28.83 -43.29 1.50
CA TRP A 222 27.42 -43.15 1.14
C TRP A 222 26.79 -42.14 2.09
N PRO A 223 26.66 -40.87 1.66
CA PRO A 223 26.08 -39.82 2.50
C PRO A 223 24.62 -40.11 2.85
N VAL A 224 24.25 -39.74 4.06
CA VAL A 224 22.87 -39.71 4.55
C VAL A 224 22.60 -38.35 5.19
N ARG A 225 21.34 -37.91 5.14
CA ARG A 225 20.83 -36.76 5.89
C ARG A 225 19.49 -37.11 6.52
N THR A 226 19.05 -36.26 7.44
CA THR A 226 17.71 -36.36 8.04
C THR A 226 16.75 -35.56 7.16
N VAL A 227 15.58 -36.11 6.88
CA VAL A 227 14.48 -35.32 6.29
C VAL A 227 13.72 -34.69 7.45
N ASN A 228 13.73 -33.37 7.54
CA ASN A 228 12.86 -32.65 8.46
C ASN A 228 11.68 -32.09 7.65
N ASP A 229 10.71 -32.97 7.46
CA ASP A 229 9.41 -32.74 6.83
C ASP A 229 8.35 -33.22 7.84
N LYS A 230 7.87 -32.31 8.71
CA LYS A 230 7.00 -32.69 9.85
C LYS A 230 5.57 -32.93 9.40
N ASP A 231 5.08 -32.27 8.35
CA ASP A 231 3.70 -32.40 7.87
C ASP A 231 3.51 -33.34 6.68
N LYS A 232 4.61 -33.70 6.01
CA LYS A 232 4.71 -34.71 4.94
C LYS A 232 4.14 -34.30 3.60
N ASP A 233 4.23 -33.02 3.24
CA ASP A 233 3.89 -32.56 1.89
C ASP A 233 5.03 -32.76 0.86
N GLY A 234 6.22 -33.13 1.33
CA GLY A 234 7.39 -33.39 0.50
C GLY A 234 8.36 -32.22 0.39
N TYR A 235 8.12 -31.12 1.10
CA TYR A 235 9.04 -30.04 1.31
C TYR A 235 9.61 -30.11 2.73
N GLU A 236 10.85 -29.66 2.89
CA GLU A 236 11.53 -29.69 4.18
C GLU A 236 11.62 -28.28 4.75
N ASP A 237 11.67 -28.19 6.08
CA ASP A 237 11.77 -26.91 6.78
C ASP A 237 13.01 -26.08 6.37
N GLU A 238 12.84 -24.77 6.35
CA GLU A 238 13.90 -23.81 6.00
C GLU A 238 15.15 -23.94 6.91
N GLU A 239 15.00 -24.24 8.21
CA GLU A 239 16.14 -24.40 9.13
C GLU A 239 17.04 -25.60 8.76
N SER A 240 16.47 -26.56 8.04
CA SER A 240 17.12 -27.78 7.56
C SER A 240 17.66 -27.66 6.13
N GLY A 241 17.64 -26.45 5.56
CA GLY A 241 18.07 -26.18 4.19
C GLY A 241 17.03 -26.59 3.15
N GLY A 242 15.80 -26.88 3.57
CA GLY A 242 14.65 -26.99 2.70
C GLY A 242 14.09 -25.62 2.34
N THR A 243 12.90 -25.62 1.76
CA THR A 243 12.24 -24.43 1.20
C THR A 243 10.84 -24.22 1.78
N ASP A 244 10.43 -25.06 2.73
CA ASP A 244 9.16 -24.95 3.43
C ASP A 244 9.24 -23.91 4.56
N CYS A 245 8.35 -22.93 4.49
CA CYS A 245 8.22 -21.84 5.43
C CYS A 245 7.28 -22.16 6.63
N ASP A 246 6.43 -23.19 6.54
CA ASP A 246 5.68 -23.77 7.67
C ASP A 246 5.54 -25.29 7.55
N ASP A 247 6.64 -25.97 7.88
CA ASP A 247 6.78 -27.43 7.98
C ASP A 247 5.77 -28.15 8.91
N THR A 248 4.86 -27.42 9.57
CA THR A 248 3.78 -28.01 10.37
C THR A 248 2.43 -28.03 9.67
N ASN A 249 2.33 -27.44 8.48
CA ASN A 249 1.12 -27.30 7.70
C ASN A 249 1.32 -27.67 6.21
N PRO A 250 0.80 -28.83 5.75
CA PRO A 250 1.08 -29.35 4.41
C PRO A 250 0.36 -28.60 3.27
N GLU A 251 -0.27 -27.46 3.59
CA GLU A 251 -0.87 -26.52 2.64
C GLU A 251 0.01 -25.28 2.42
N ILE A 252 1.11 -25.14 3.17
CA ILE A 252 2.07 -24.03 3.10
C ILE A 252 3.42 -24.64 2.72
N HIS A 253 3.80 -24.50 1.45
CA HIS A 253 5.04 -25.05 0.91
C HIS A 253 5.33 -24.44 -0.47
N PRO A 254 6.56 -24.57 -1.00
CA PRO A 254 6.90 -24.10 -2.34
C PRO A 254 5.91 -24.54 -3.42
N ASN A 255 5.45 -23.58 -4.23
CA ASN A 255 4.45 -23.77 -5.28
C ASN A 255 3.06 -24.19 -4.78
N ALA A 256 2.74 -24.02 -3.50
CA ALA A 256 1.36 -24.10 -3.04
C ALA A 256 0.49 -23.04 -3.75
N THR A 257 -0.84 -23.16 -3.60
CA THR A 257 -1.74 -22.16 -4.18
C THR A 257 -1.97 -21.06 -3.17
N GLU A 258 -1.55 -19.85 -3.53
CA GLU A 258 -1.81 -18.64 -2.76
C GLU A 258 -3.31 -18.42 -2.46
N ILE A 259 -3.60 -18.06 -1.21
CA ILE A 259 -4.90 -17.62 -0.72
C ILE A 259 -4.82 -16.11 -0.52
N PRO A 260 -5.44 -15.31 -1.41
CA PRO A 260 -5.25 -13.86 -1.35
C PRO A 260 -5.81 -13.24 -0.06
N GLY A 261 -4.99 -12.41 0.58
CA GLY A 261 -5.36 -11.53 1.70
C GLY A 261 -5.55 -12.23 3.04
N ASP A 262 -5.03 -13.45 3.22
CA ASP A 262 -5.07 -14.16 4.50
C ASP A 262 -3.83 -13.92 5.39
N GLY A 263 -2.82 -13.24 4.84
CA GLY A 263 -1.59 -12.86 5.52
C GLY A 263 -0.60 -13.99 5.71
N ILE A 264 -0.80 -15.10 5.01
CA ILE A 264 0.07 -16.26 4.99
C ILE A 264 0.65 -16.36 3.57
N ASP A 265 1.96 -16.48 3.47
CA ASP A 265 2.66 -16.83 2.23
C ASP A 265 2.56 -18.36 2.09
N GLN A 266 1.64 -18.86 1.26
CA GLN A 266 1.45 -20.31 1.11
C GLN A 266 2.54 -20.91 0.26
N ASP A 267 2.97 -20.23 -0.79
CA ASP A 267 3.93 -20.77 -1.75
C ASP A 267 5.40 -20.52 -1.41
N CYS A 268 5.66 -19.92 -0.25
CA CYS A 268 6.97 -19.65 0.34
C CYS A 268 7.91 -18.88 -0.60
N ASP A 269 7.37 -18.07 -1.52
CA ASP A 269 8.17 -17.26 -2.44
C ASP A 269 8.52 -15.87 -1.88
N GLY A 270 7.97 -15.54 -0.70
CA GLY A 270 8.17 -14.28 0.01
C GLY A 270 7.19 -13.18 -0.40
N GLU A 271 6.22 -13.48 -1.26
CA GLU A 271 5.18 -12.57 -1.74
C GLU A 271 3.80 -13.19 -1.51
N GLU A 272 2.79 -12.37 -1.21
CA GLU A 272 1.39 -12.83 -1.18
C GLU A 272 0.68 -12.38 -2.46
N LEU A 273 -0.38 -13.09 -2.86
CA LEU A 273 -1.20 -12.69 -3.99
C LEU A 273 -2.09 -11.47 -3.65
N ASP A 274 -1.91 -10.39 -4.41
CA ASP A 274 -2.75 -9.17 -4.40
C ASP A 274 -4.26 -9.51 -4.53
N ALA A 275 -4.99 -9.33 -3.44
CA ALA A 275 -6.35 -9.83 -3.28
C ALA A 275 -7.41 -9.05 -4.08
N ASP A 276 -7.19 -7.76 -4.33
CA ASP A 276 -8.14 -6.93 -5.06
C ASP A 276 -7.68 -6.54 -6.49
N GLY A 277 -6.41 -6.80 -6.81
CA GLY A 277 -5.84 -6.71 -8.14
C GLY A 277 -5.36 -5.31 -8.53
N ASP A 278 -5.05 -4.43 -7.58
CA ASP A 278 -4.56 -3.08 -7.85
C ASP A 278 -3.03 -2.95 -8.00
N GLY A 279 -2.31 -4.03 -7.72
CA GLY A 279 -0.87 -4.18 -7.85
C GLY A 279 -0.09 -3.95 -6.56
N TYR A 280 -0.76 -3.86 -5.40
CA TYR A 280 -0.13 -3.72 -4.09
C TYR A 280 -0.53 -4.89 -3.17
N ILE A 281 0.37 -5.27 -2.26
CA ILE A 281 0.16 -6.36 -1.30
C ILE A 281 -0.18 -5.74 0.07
N SER A 282 -1.01 -6.42 0.86
CA SER A 282 -1.43 -6.00 2.20
C SER A 282 -0.28 -5.67 3.15
N VAL A 283 -0.49 -4.68 4.03
CA VAL A 283 0.43 -4.32 5.12
C VAL A 283 0.60 -5.46 6.13
N ALA A 284 -0.39 -6.35 6.29
CA ALA A 284 -0.28 -7.50 7.20
C ALA A 284 0.80 -8.50 6.73
N SER A 285 1.06 -8.50 5.43
CA SER A 285 1.90 -9.46 4.72
C SER A 285 3.22 -8.83 4.27
N GLY A 286 3.60 -7.71 4.88
CA GLY A 286 4.84 -6.99 4.58
C GLY A 286 4.77 -6.04 3.38
N GLY A 287 3.62 -5.97 2.71
CA GLY A 287 3.34 -5.02 1.65
C GLY A 287 3.02 -3.61 2.16
N THR A 288 2.37 -2.82 1.30
CA THR A 288 2.10 -1.40 1.58
C THR A 288 0.62 -1.03 1.49
N ASP A 289 -0.24 -1.97 1.10
CA ASP A 289 -1.67 -1.71 1.03
C ASP A 289 -2.38 -1.82 2.38
N CYS A 290 -3.05 -0.73 2.73
CA CYS A 290 -3.81 -0.60 3.95
C CYS A 290 -5.23 -1.19 3.86
N ASN A 291 -5.71 -1.59 2.67
CA ASN A 291 -6.98 -2.30 2.53
C ASN A 291 -7.07 -3.19 1.27
N ASP A 292 -6.52 -4.40 1.38
CA ASP A 292 -6.40 -5.42 0.33
C ASP A 292 -7.73 -6.01 -0.21
N ASP A 293 -8.87 -5.49 0.25
CA ASP A 293 -10.21 -5.86 -0.19
C ASP A 293 -10.83 -4.81 -1.15
N ASP A 294 -10.16 -3.68 -1.40
CA ASP A 294 -10.69 -2.56 -2.20
C ASP A 294 -9.61 -1.93 -3.13
N PRO A 295 -9.67 -2.17 -4.46
CA PRO A 295 -8.61 -1.81 -5.40
C PRO A 295 -8.53 -0.29 -5.69
N LEU A 296 -9.21 0.51 -4.87
CA LEU A 296 -9.20 1.97 -4.86
C LEU A 296 -8.42 2.53 -3.66
N ILE A 297 -7.99 1.68 -2.73
CA ILE A 297 -7.23 2.04 -1.55
C ILE A 297 -5.87 1.36 -1.69
N TYR A 298 -4.83 2.14 -1.95
CA TYR A 298 -3.47 1.64 -2.13
C TYR A 298 -2.44 2.76 -2.04
N PRO A 299 -1.14 2.43 -1.88
CA PRO A 299 -0.06 3.39 -1.86
C PRO A 299 -0.03 4.32 -3.08
N GLY A 300 -0.37 5.58 -2.84
CA GLY A 300 -0.42 6.61 -3.88
C GLY A 300 -1.75 6.71 -4.64
N ALA A 301 -2.80 6.03 -4.19
CA ALA A 301 -4.16 6.27 -4.65
C ALA A 301 -4.60 7.73 -4.41
N PHE A 302 -5.71 8.14 -5.04
CA PHE A 302 -6.26 9.48 -4.80
C PHE A 302 -6.97 9.53 -3.45
N ASP A 303 -6.37 10.25 -2.51
CA ASP A 303 -6.90 10.49 -1.18
C ASP A 303 -7.96 11.60 -1.18
N THR A 304 -9.17 11.26 -0.72
CA THR A 304 -10.34 12.13 -0.78
C THR A 304 -10.36 13.07 0.43
N PRO A 305 -10.13 14.38 0.26
CA PRO A 305 -9.85 15.23 1.41
C PRO A 305 -11.01 15.37 2.39
N GLY A 306 -10.79 14.98 3.64
CA GLY A 306 -11.69 15.22 4.77
C GLY A 306 -12.85 14.24 4.89
N ASP A 307 -12.75 13.06 4.28
CA ASP A 307 -13.71 11.97 4.48
C ASP A 307 -13.33 11.04 5.65
N ASN A 308 -12.17 11.26 6.29
CA ASN A 308 -11.57 10.47 7.37
C ASN A 308 -11.16 9.05 6.97
N PHE A 309 -11.01 8.79 5.68
CA PHE A 309 -10.39 7.58 5.16
C PHE A 309 -9.02 7.94 4.58
N ASP A 310 -8.06 7.06 4.75
CA ASP A 310 -6.73 7.18 4.17
C ASP A 310 -6.65 6.22 2.98
N GLN A 311 -7.06 6.68 1.80
CA GLN A 311 -7.05 5.82 0.62
C GLN A 311 -5.65 5.64 0.03
N ASN A 312 -4.71 6.54 0.35
CA ASN A 312 -3.36 6.52 -0.23
C ASN A 312 -2.33 5.78 0.64
N CYS A 313 -2.76 5.28 1.80
CA CYS A 313 -1.98 4.57 2.80
C CYS A 313 -0.76 5.34 3.35
N ASP A 314 -0.82 6.68 3.41
CA ASP A 314 0.27 7.53 3.94
C ASP A 314 0.18 7.80 5.46
N GLY A 315 -0.83 7.21 6.10
CA GLY A 315 -1.15 7.32 7.51
C GLY A 315 -1.97 8.56 7.86
N LYS A 316 -2.51 9.29 6.87
CA LYS A 316 -3.26 10.54 7.05
C LYS A 316 -4.34 10.67 5.99
N ASP A 317 -5.52 11.14 6.40
CA ASP A 317 -6.52 11.69 5.48
C ASP A 317 -5.98 13.01 4.87
N ALA A 318 -6.12 13.18 3.56
CA ALA A 318 -5.70 14.37 2.86
C ALA A 318 -6.33 15.64 3.47
N GLU A 319 -5.48 16.55 3.95
CA GLU A 319 -5.97 17.83 4.45
C GLU A 319 -6.61 18.63 3.31
N ALA A 320 -7.90 18.99 3.49
CA ALA A 320 -8.60 19.91 2.60
C ALA A 320 -7.85 21.24 2.48
N GLN A 321 -7.07 21.42 1.41
CA GLN A 321 -6.26 22.62 1.17
C GLN A 321 -7.15 23.87 1.12
N PRO A 322 -6.87 24.92 1.90
CA PRO A 322 -7.68 26.13 1.90
C PRO A 322 -7.56 26.86 0.56
N PRO A 323 -8.67 27.23 -0.09
CA PRO A 323 -8.57 27.85 -1.40
C PRO A 323 -8.10 29.32 -1.36
N VAL A 324 -7.27 29.70 -2.34
CA VAL A 324 -6.62 31.01 -2.44
C VAL A 324 -7.39 31.95 -3.37
N ILE A 325 -7.85 33.10 -2.86
CA ILE A 325 -8.42 34.18 -3.70
C ILE A 325 -7.30 34.86 -4.51
N LYS A 326 -7.31 34.66 -5.84
CA LYS A 326 -6.25 35.12 -6.75
C LYS A 326 -6.30 36.62 -7.05
N SER A 327 -7.47 37.21 -7.31
CA SER A 327 -7.59 38.66 -7.62
C SER A 327 -9.03 39.20 -7.48
N PHE A 328 -9.18 40.52 -7.41
CA PHE A 328 -10.46 41.26 -7.44
C PHE A 328 -10.49 42.25 -8.61
N LYS A 329 -11.63 42.41 -9.29
CA LYS A 329 -11.83 43.42 -10.35
C LYS A 329 -13.21 44.10 -10.21
N VAL A 330 -13.25 45.42 -10.35
CA VAL A 330 -14.51 46.21 -10.39
C VAL A 330 -15.04 46.18 -11.82
N ILE A 331 -16.29 45.75 -12.02
CA ILE A 331 -16.86 45.51 -13.37
C ILE A 331 -17.96 46.49 -13.77
N GLY A 332 -18.61 47.18 -12.82
CA GLY A 332 -19.68 48.14 -13.12
C GLY A 332 -20.33 48.74 -11.87
N GLY A 333 -21.12 49.81 -12.06
CA GLY A 333 -21.99 50.40 -11.04
C GLY A 333 -23.03 51.31 -11.69
N SER A 334 -24.31 51.00 -11.52
CA SER A 334 -25.38 51.45 -12.42
C SER A 334 -26.66 51.91 -11.71
N LYS A 335 -26.57 52.73 -10.66
CA LYS A 335 -27.57 53.74 -10.24
C LYS A 335 -26.94 54.58 -9.12
N LEU A 336 -27.34 55.85 -8.96
CA LEU A 336 -26.65 56.83 -8.09
C LEU A 336 -27.51 57.26 -6.88
N THR A 337 -28.45 56.42 -6.45
CA THR A 337 -29.18 56.58 -5.18
C THR A 337 -28.78 55.52 -4.14
N GLU A 338 -28.35 54.35 -4.61
CA GLU A 338 -27.63 53.31 -3.87
C GLU A 338 -26.37 53.03 -4.70
N LEU A 339 -25.19 53.02 -4.07
CA LEU A 339 -23.96 52.71 -4.81
C LEU A 339 -23.84 51.18 -4.90
N ASP A 340 -24.41 50.60 -5.95
CA ASP A 340 -24.20 49.21 -6.32
C ASP A 340 -22.80 49.08 -6.96
N VAL A 341 -21.89 48.35 -6.29
CA VAL A 341 -20.55 48.03 -6.81
C VAL A 341 -20.47 46.54 -7.08
N ASP A 342 -20.30 46.17 -8.36
CA ASP A 342 -20.07 44.78 -8.75
C ASP A 342 -18.57 44.45 -8.64
N LEU A 343 -18.24 43.47 -7.80
CA LEU A 343 -16.90 42.91 -7.63
C LEU A 343 -16.85 41.49 -8.20
N GLU A 344 -15.90 41.20 -9.09
CA GLU A 344 -15.59 39.83 -9.49
C GLU A 344 -14.48 39.25 -8.60
N ALA A 345 -14.68 38.05 -8.06
CA ALA A 345 -13.68 37.28 -7.33
C ALA A 345 -13.51 35.89 -7.96
N SER A 346 -12.27 35.51 -8.29
CA SER A 346 -11.96 34.14 -8.71
C SER A 346 -11.59 33.29 -7.49
N ILE A 347 -12.36 32.23 -7.27
CA ILE A 347 -12.31 31.33 -6.10
C ILE A 347 -12.14 29.88 -6.61
N LYS A 348 -11.24 29.11 -6.00
CA LYS A 348 -11.14 27.66 -6.21
C LYS A 348 -11.98 26.99 -5.11
N GLY A 349 -12.88 26.04 -5.39
CA GLY A 349 -13.74 25.40 -4.37
C GLY A 349 -15.11 26.05 -4.13
N ASP A 350 -15.83 25.57 -3.11
CA ASP A 350 -17.24 25.90 -2.82
C ASP A 350 -17.43 27.31 -2.23
N ALA A 351 -18.11 28.20 -2.98
CA ALA A 351 -18.34 29.59 -2.60
C ALA A 351 -19.31 29.79 -1.43
N ASN A 352 -20.14 28.80 -1.10
CA ASN A 352 -21.14 28.95 -0.03
C ASN A 352 -20.53 29.06 1.39
N LYS A 353 -19.22 28.77 1.51
CA LYS A 353 -18.48 28.82 2.79
C LYS A 353 -17.83 30.18 3.09
N TYR A 354 -18.00 31.19 2.23
CA TYR A 354 -17.36 32.52 2.36
C TYR A 354 -18.30 33.62 2.91
N LYS A 355 -17.78 34.53 3.74
CA LYS A 355 -18.43 35.82 4.11
C LYS A 355 -17.49 37.01 3.88
N LEU A 356 -18.05 38.12 3.39
CA LEU A 356 -17.41 39.44 3.36
C LEU A 356 -17.99 40.33 4.46
N TRP A 357 -17.19 41.25 5.00
CA TRP A 357 -17.67 42.29 5.90
C TRP A 357 -16.89 43.61 5.70
N GLU A 358 -17.56 44.73 5.92
CA GLU A 358 -16.95 46.06 5.94
C GLU A 358 -16.19 46.26 7.27
N GLU A 359 -15.05 46.96 7.23
CA GLU A 359 -14.33 47.34 8.45
C GLU A 359 -15.00 48.59 9.07
N GLY A 360 -16.16 48.38 9.73
CA GLY A 360 -16.95 49.41 10.42
C GLY A 360 -18.47 49.24 10.24
N ASP A 361 -19.16 48.75 11.28
CA ASP A 361 -20.59 48.84 11.62
C ASP A 361 -21.67 48.70 10.52
N GLY A 362 -21.46 47.89 9.48
CA GLY A 362 -22.46 47.59 8.45
C GLY A 362 -22.58 46.10 8.12
N GLU A 363 -23.80 45.55 8.21
CA GLU A 363 -24.10 44.20 7.70
C GLU A 363 -24.20 44.20 6.16
N PRO A 364 -23.54 43.28 5.44
CA PRO A 364 -23.67 43.14 4.00
C PRO A 364 -24.86 42.26 3.59
N SER A 365 -25.53 42.64 2.49
CA SER A 365 -26.51 41.81 1.77
C SER A 365 -25.81 40.67 1.02
N GLY A 366 -26.37 39.45 1.05
CA GLY A 366 -25.72 38.18 0.67
C GLY A 366 -25.33 37.97 -0.80
N TRP A 367 -24.91 36.73 -1.11
CA TRP A 367 -24.33 36.28 -2.39
C TRP A 367 -25.38 35.88 -3.44
N THR A 368 -25.05 36.03 -4.73
CA THR A 368 -25.76 35.38 -5.85
C THR A 368 -24.75 34.74 -6.81
N ASP A 369 -24.91 33.44 -7.05
CA ASP A 369 -24.06 32.65 -7.96
C ASP A 369 -24.31 33.05 -9.43
N SER A 370 -23.24 33.25 -10.20
CA SER A 370 -23.34 33.69 -11.60
C SER A 370 -22.63 32.80 -12.62
N ASN A 371 -21.76 31.85 -12.21
CA ASN A 371 -21.18 30.86 -13.14
C ASN A 371 -20.37 29.70 -12.44
N PRO A 372 -20.94 28.50 -12.26
CA PRO A 372 -20.27 27.40 -11.54
C PRO A 372 -19.08 26.75 -12.28
N ASP A 373 -19.01 26.80 -13.61
CA ASP A 373 -18.04 25.99 -14.39
C ASP A 373 -16.63 26.60 -14.51
N LYS A 374 -16.40 27.82 -13.99
CA LYS A 374 -15.11 28.54 -14.16
C LYS A 374 -14.46 29.01 -12.86
N GLY A 375 -15.05 28.75 -11.69
CA GLY A 375 -14.53 29.25 -10.41
C GLY A 375 -14.41 30.77 -10.35
N SER A 376 -15.33 31.50 -10.98
CA SER A 376 -15.41 32.97 -10.95
C SER A 376 -16.79 33.37 -10.46
N TYR A 377 -16.84 34.13 -9.35
CA TYR A 377 -18.06 34.53 -8.66
C TYR A 377 -18.19 36.06 -8.71
N ILE A 378 -19.40 36.57 -8.98
CA ILE A 378 -19.71 38.01 -8.97
C ILE A 378 -20.44 38.38 -7.69
N LEU A 379 -19.97 39.41 -6.99
CA LEU A 379 -20.55 39.95 -5.77
C LEU A 379 -21.13 41.35 -6.05
N GLU A 380 -22.41 41.53 -5.73
CA GLU A 380 -23.09 42.84 -5.78
C GLU A 380 -23.10 43.45 -4.38
N LEU A 381 -22.43 44.59 -4.16
CA LEU A 381 -22.39 45.29 -2.87
C LEU A 381 -23.32 46.49 -2.86
N LYS A 382 -24.32 46.48 -1.98
CA LYS A 382 -25.21 47.63 -1.73
C LYS A 382 -24.71 48.48 -0.57
N LEU A 383 -24.16 49.66 -0.86
CA LEU A 383 -23.69 50.60 0.16
C LEU A 383 -24.80 51.59 0.54
N LYS A 384 -25.11 51.70 1.84
CA LYS A 384 -26.05 52.72 2.36
C LYS A 384 -25.52 54.14 2.09
N PRO A 385 -26.39 55.13 1.79
CA PRO A 385 -25.97 56.52 1.61
C PRO A 385 -25.42 57.08 2.92
N LEU A 386 -24.11 57.28 3.00
CA LEU A 386 -23.42 57.88 4.14
C LEU A 386 -23.67 59.39 4.17
N PHE A 387 -24.35 59.87 5.21
CA PHE A 387 -24.59 61.31 5.45
C PHE A 387 -23.26 62.10 5.43
N ALA A 388 -23.21 63.16 4.62
CA ALA A 388 -22.04 64.02 4.50
C ALA A 388 -21.77 64.82 5.79
N PRO A 389 -20.51 64.96 6.26
CA PRO A 389 -20.17 65.93 7.30
C PRO A 389 -20.31 67.35 6.75
N LYS A 390 -20.78 68.28 7.59
CA LYS A 390 -21.08 69.69 7.28
C LYS A 390 -19.92 70.56 6.69
N ASP A 391 -18.73 70.01 6.45
CA ASP A 391 -17.53 70.78 6.07
C ASP A 391 -16.65 70.15 4.96
N SER A 392 -17.17 69.23 4.13
CA SER A 392 -16.38 68.65 3.05
C SER A 392 -16.17 69.62 1.87
N ARG A 393 -14.94 70.12 1.72
CA ARG A 393 -14.49 70.90 0.55
C ARG A 393 -14.33 70.01 -0.69
N PHE A 394 -14.72 70.56 -1.86
CA PHE A 394 -14.68 69.95 -3.19
C PHE A 394 -13.47 69.02 -3.48
N GLY A 395 -13.74 67.79 -3.94
CA GLY A 395 -12.74 66.89 -4.53
C GLY A 395 -12.17 65.79 -3.62
N THR A 396 -12.86 65.43 -2.54
CA THR A 396 -12.37 64.42 -1.59
C THR A 396 -12.41 63.02 -2.19
N LYS A 397 -11.26 62.34 -2.26
CA LYS A 397 -11.18 60.89 -2.51
C LYS A 397 -11.53 60.16 -1.20
N ARG A 398 -12.47 59.22 -1.21
CA ARG A 398 -12.68 58.30 -0.08
C ARG A 398 -12.14 56.91 -0.41
N THR A 399 -11.47 56.31 0.56
CA THR A 399 -10.95 54.94 0.47
C THR A 399 -11.74 54.05 1.42
N ILE A 400 -12.29 52.93 0.95
CA ILE A 400 -12.98 51.92 1.76
C ILE A 400 -12.13 50.63 1.77
N TYR A 401 -12.07 49.96 2.93
CA TYR A 401 -11.37 48.69 3.12
C TYR A 401 -12.35 47.55 3.41
N PHE A 402 -12.19 46.43 2.71
CA PHE A 402 -12.98 45.21 2.94
C PHE A 402 -12.10 44.08 3.44
N LYS A 403 -12.67 43.20 4.28
CA LYS A 403 -12.08 41.92 4.70
C LYS A 403 -12.98 40.77 4.22
N ALA A 404 -12.36 39.69 3.73
CA ALA A 404 -13.04 38.45 3.36
C ALA A 404 -12.45 37.27 4.16
N GLY A 405 -13.31 36.40 4.70
CA GLY A 405 -12.91 35.23 5.49
C GLY A 405 -13.98 34.12 5.53
N PHE A 406 -13.60 32.95 6.07
CA PHE A 406 -14.44 31.74 6.15
C PHE A 406 -15.23 31.65 7.46
N TYR A 407 -16.34 30.90 7.44
CA TYR A 407 -17.08 30.52 8.66
C TYR A 407 -16.16 29.70 9.59
N GLY A 408 -15.94 30.15 10.82
CA GLY A 408 -15.29 29.36 11.87
C GLY A 408 -13.75 29.38 11.96
N TYR A 409 -13.03 30.12 11.09
CA TYR A 409 -11.56 30.24 11.19
C TYR A 409 -11.10 31.63 11.67
N GLU A 410 -10.08 31.67 12.54
CA GLU A 410 -9.53 32.92 13.09
C GLU A 410 -9.12 33.92 11.99
N THR A 411 -9.52 35.17 12.20
CA THR A 411 -9.48 36.33 11.29
C THR A 411 -8.08 36.83 10.86
N LYS A 412 -7.02 36.04 11.06
CA LYS A 412 -5.62 36.46 10.88
C LYS A 412 -5.12 36.46 9.43
N LYS A 413 -5.83 35.84 8.48
CA LYS A 413 -5.44 35.77 7.04
C LYS A 413 -6.36 36.56 6.09
N ALA A 414 -7.09 37.57 6.56
CA ALA A 414 -7.97 38.36 5.69
C ALA A 414 -7.18 39.30 4.75
N LYS A 415 -7.40 39.22 3.43
CA LYS A 415 -6.88 40.19 2.45
C LYS A 415 -7.66 41.50 2.54
N LYS A 416 -6.96 42.64 2.61
CA LYS A 416 -7.56 43.98 2.56
C LYS A 416 -7.71 44.45 1.12
N VAL A 417 -8.93 44.84 0.71
CA VAL A 417 -9.19 45.42 -0.62
C VAL A 417 -9.41 46.92 -0.50
N LYS A 418 -8.70 47.72 -1.31
CA LYS A 418 -8.76 49.18 -1.31
C LYS A 418 -9.63 49.68 -2.47
N VAL A 419 -10.76 50.32 -2.18
CA VAL A 419 -11.61 50.96 -3.21
C VAL A 419 -11.56 52.48 -3.06
N THR A 420 -11.19 53.20 -4.13
CA THR A 420 -11.11 54.68 -4.12
C THR A 420 -12.26 55.30 -4.92
N LEU A 421 -13.13 56.06 -4.26
CA LEU A 421 -14.27 56.76 -4.87
C LEU A 421 -13.90 58.22 -5.19
N VAL A 422 -14.26 58.67 -6.40
CA VAL A 422 -14.07 60.07 -6.85
C VAL A 422 -15.44 60.70 -7.13
N LEU A 423 -15.85 61.63 -6.28
CA LEU A 423 -17.14 62.33 -6.40
C LEU A 423 -17.13 63.39 -7.53
N PRO A 424 -18.24 63.57 -8.26
CA PRO A 424 -18.32 64.52 -9.38
C PRO A 424 -18.33 65.99 -8.93
N LYS A 425 -17.67 66.88 -9.71
CA LYS A 425 -17.47 68.31 -9.42
C LYS A 425 -18.25 69.20 -10.40
N VAL A 426 -18.95 70.21 -9.88
CA VAL A 426 -19.48 71.34 -10.69
C VAL A 426 -18.49 72.49 -10.64
N SER A 427 -17.90 72.84 -11.79
CA SER A 427 -16.83 73.85 -11.85
C SER A 427 -17.35 75.25 -12.19
N SER A 428 -18.41 75.40 -13.00
CA SER A 428 -19.03 76.69 -13.31
C SER A 428 -20.48 76.55 -13.77
N PHE A 429 -21.29 77.60 -13.55
CA PHE A 429 -22.69 77.72 -13.98
C PHE A 429 -22.92 79.13 -14.54
N LYS A 430 -23.54 79.25 -15.72
CA LYS A 430 -23.89 80.52 -16.36
C LYS A 430 -25.28 80.45 -16.99
N ILE A 431 -26.03 81.54 -16.89
CA ILE A 431 -27.30 81.72 -17.60
C ILE A 431 -27.01 82.41 -18.92
N ASN A 432 -27.54 81.90 -20.02
CA ASN A 432 -27.27 82.45 -21.35
C ASN A 432 -28.45 83.30 -21.84
N GLY A 433 -28.16 84.55 -22.24
CA GLY A 433 -29.03 85.38 -23.08
C GLY A 433 -30.01 86.31 -22.37
N ASN A 434 -30.43 87.36 -23.10
CA ASN A 434 -31.57 88.21 -22.79
C ASN A 434 -32.86 87.49 -23.22
N ASN A 435 -33.39 86.63 -22.37
CA ASN A 435 -34.57 85.82 -22.71
C ASN A 435 -35.86 86.61 -22.42
N LYS A 436 -36.69 86.84 -23.45
CA LYS A 436 -38.05 87.39 -23.31
C LYS A 436 -39.03 86.22 -23.27
N ALA A 437 -39.81 86.07 -22.20
CA ALA A 437 -40.85 85.04 -22.08
C ALA A 437 -42.22 85.69 -21.89
N LYS A 438 -43.26 85.12 -22.51
CA LYS A 438 -44.67 85.51 -22.29
C LYS A 438 -45.23 84.76 -21.06
N THR A 439 -46.20 85.37 -20.39
CA THR A 439 -46.86 84.83 -19.19
C THR A 439 -47.44 83.43 -19.48
N GLY A 440 -47.05 82.42 -18.71
CA GLY A 440 -47.61 81.06 -18.78
C GLY A 440 -46.58 79.93 -18.88
N ASP A 441 -45.49 80.10 -19.65
CA ASP A 441 -44.52 79.01 -19.92
C ASP A 441 -43.08 79.55 -20.09
N ALA A 442 -42.50 80.12 -19.03
CA ALA A 442 -41.15 80.67 -19.10
C ALA A 442 -40.09 79.56 -19.03
N VAL A 443 -39.58 79.12 -20.19
CA VAL A 443 -38.41 78.24 -20.29
C VAL A 443 -37.12 79.07 -20.45
N VAL A 444 -36.16 78.92 -19.54
CA VAL A 444 -34.86 79.64 -19.58
C VAL A 444 -33.70 78.68 -19.88
N PRO A 445 -32.90 78.92 -20.94
CA PRO A 445 -31.71 78.15 -21.23
C PRO A 445 -30.53 78.52 -20.33
N VAL A 446 -29.80 77.51 -19.86
CA VAL A 446 -28.56 77.66 -19.09
C VAL A 446 -27.44 76.80 -19.68
N THR A 447 -26.20 77.13 -19.31
CA THR A 447 -25.05 76.26 -19.53
C THR A 447 -24.26 76.08 -18.24
N PHE A 448 -23.86 74.86 -17.93
CA PHE A 448 -22.97 74.58 -16.81
C PHE A 448 -21.89 73.57 -17.16
N LYS A 449 -20.78 73.62 -16.41
CA LYS A 449 -19.60 72.77 -16.60
C LYS A 449 -19.44 71.79 -15.44
N ALA A 450 -19.73 70.52 -15.67
CA ALA A 450 -19.71 69.43 -14.70
C ALA A 450 -18.78 68.29 -15.15
N SER A 451 -18.16 67.58 -14.20
CA SER A 451 -17.20 66.50 -14.51
C SER A 451 -17.84 65.20 -14.98
N LYS A 452 -19.16 65.02 -14.80
CA LYS A 452 -19.97 63.85 -15.24
C LYS A 452 -21.40 64.29 -15.67
N ASN A 453 -22.19 63.36 -16.21
CA ASN A 453 -23.51 63.60 -16.81
C ASN A 453 -24.53 64.13 -15.78
N PRO A 454 -25.25 65.24 -16.03
CA PRO A 454 -25.92 66.00 -14.98
C PRO A 454 -27.43 65.76 -14.84
N ILE A 455 -27.87 64.52 -15.05
CA ILE A 455 -29.28 64.13 -14.92
C ILE A 455 -29.77 64.24 -13.45
N ASN A 456 -28.83 64.38 -12.50
CA ASN A 456 -29.04 64.28 -11.05
C ASN A 456 -28.80 65.60 -10.28
N TYR A 457 -29.12 66.75 -10.88
CA TYR A 457 -29.01 68.06 -10.23
C TYR A 457 -30.39 68.71 -10.07
N HIS A 458 -30.68 69.25 -8.89
CA HIS A 458 -31.89 69.99 -8.58
C HIS A 458 -31.60 71.50 -8.55
N ILE A 459 -32.56 72.32 -9.03
CA ILE A 459 -32.47 73.78 -8.90
C ILE A 459 -33.67 74.29 -8.11
N SER A 460 -33.39 75.07 -7.07
CA SER A 460 -34.38 75.74 -6.23
C SER A 460 -34.10 77.25 -6.16
N SER A 461 -35.12 78.06 -5.90
CA SER A 461 -34.91 79.45 -5.49
C SER A 461 -34.37 79.48 -4.06
N ASP A 462 -33.35 80.29 -3.80
CA ASP A 462 -32.76 80.41 -2.46
C ASP A 462 -33.78 81.03 -1.48
N SER A 463 -34.10 80.30 -0.40
CA SER A 463 -35.15 80.63 0.57
C SER A 463 -34.86 81.89 1.40
N ASN A 464 -33.64 82.42 1.38
CA ASN A 464 -33.29 83.64 2.13
C ASN A 464 -33.88 84.94 1.54
N PHE A 465 -34.53 84.90 0.37
CA PHE A 465 -35.06 86.09 -0.32
C PHE A 465 -36.54 86.01 -0.76
N GLY A 466 -37.34 85.11 -0.15
CA GLY A 466 -38.81 85.24 -0.15
C GLY A 466 -39.60 84.64 -1.32
N VAL A 467 -39.07 83.66 -2.07
CA VAL A 467 -39.88 82.89 -3.05
C VAL A 467 -39.57 81.39 -2.89
N LYS A 468 -40.60 80.55 -2.68
CA LYS A 468 -40.51 79.09 -2.56
C LYS A 468 -41.09 78.42 -3.80
N THR A 469 -40.25 78.16 -4.79
CA THR A 469 -40.63 77.35 -5.95
C THR A 469 -39.42 76.57 -6.47
N SER A 470 -39.60 75.26 -6.62
CA SER A 470 -38.64 74.34 -7.24
C SER A 470 -39.05 74.08 -8.68
N GLY A 471 -38.12 74.23 -9.62
CA GLY A 471 -38.31 73.83 -11.02
C GLY A 471 -37.50 72.59 -11.33
N THR A 472 -38.04 71.67 -12.14
CA THR A 472 -37.31 70.53 -12.70
C THR A 472 -36.65 70.88 -14.03
N ILE A 473 -35.59 70.15 -14.40
CA ILE A 473 -35.00 70.24 -15.74
C ILE A 473 -36.08 69.87 -16.76
N ALA A 474 -36.44 70.81 -17.64
CA ALA A 474 -37.44 70.56 -18.68
C ALA A 474 -36.85 69.75 -19.84
N SER A 475 -35.57 69.95 -20.14
CA SER A 475 -34.83 69.15 -21.13
C SER A 475 -33.31 69.30 -20.95
N LEU A 476 -32.56 68.20 -21.08
CA LEU A 476 -31.10 68.20 -21.12
C LEU A 476 -30.63 67.99 -22.56
N GLY A 477 -29.88 68.95 -23.11
CA GLY A 477 -29.27 68.82 -24.43
C GLY A 477 -27.98 67.99 -24.39
N ALA A 478 -27.62 67.40 -25.53
CA ALA A 478 -26.33 66.71 -25.69
C ALA A 478 -25.16 67.65 -25.32
N PRO A 479 -24.08 67.14 -24.69
CA PRO A 479 -22.96 67.95 -24.26
C PRO A 479 -22.31 68.63 -25.47
N THR A 480 -22.17 69.95 -25.41
CA THR A 480 -21.59 70.73 -26.51
C THR A 480 -20.07 70.54 -26.59
N LYS A 481 -19.43 70.24 -25.46
CA LYS A 481 -18.02 69.81 -25.30
C LYS A 481 -17.90 68.95 -24.05
N LYS A 482 -16.78 68.22 -23.88
CA LYS A 482 -16.53 67.35 -22.72
C LYS A 482 -16.74 68.12 -21.40
N GLY A 483 -17.78 67.73 -20.66
CA GLY A 483 -18.16 68.31 -19.37
C GLY A 483 -18.91 69.64 -19.43
N VAL A 484 -19.42 70.08 -20.59
CA VAL A 484 -20.27 71.28 -20.72
C VAL A 484 -21.65 70.86 -21.22
N TYR A 485 -22.69 71.18 -20.46
CA TYR A 485 -24.06 70.76 -20.72
C TYR A 485 -24.99 71.96 -20.86
N ASN A 486 -25.93 71.87 -21.79
CA ASN A 486 -27.01 72.84 -21.96
C ASN A 486 -28.29 72.24 -21.37
N ALA A 487 -28.99 73.03 -20.56
CA ALA A 487 -30.27 72.64 -19.97
C ALA A 487 -31.28 73.77 -20.10
N SER A 488 -32.55 73.41 -20.12
CA SER A 488 -33.68 74.34 -20.11
C SER A 488 -34.49 74.14 -18.85
N PHE A 489 -34.88 75.23 -18.18
CA PHE A 489 -35.70 75.16 -16.95
C PHE A 489 -37.02 75.86 -17.12
N ASN A 490 -38.09 75.26 -16.59
CA ASN A 490 -39.38 75.92 -16.48
C ASN A 490 -39.44 76.74 -15.17
N LEU A 491 -39.73 78.03 -15.28
CA LEU A 491 -39.87 78.95 -14.14
C LEU A 491 -41.33 79.24 -13.78
N SER A 492 -42.26 78.37 -14.19
CA SER A 492 -43.66 78.43 -13.77
C SER A 492 -43.77 78.42 -12.24
N GLY A 493 -44.53 79.38 -11.70
CA GLY A 493 -44.73 79.57 -10.25
C GLY A 493 -43.73 80.48 -9.53
N ILE A 494 -42.60 80.88 -10.14
CA ILE A 494 -41.59 81.73 -9.48
C ILE A 494 -41.99 83.23 -9.50
N VAL A 495 -43.01 83.59 -10.28
CA VAL A 495 -43.32 84.99 -10.62
C VAL A 495 -44.82 85.27 -10.56
N GLU A 496 -45.25 86.25 -9.74
CA GLU A 496 -46.62 86.78 -9.72
C GLU A 496 -46.90 87.66 -10.95
N GLU A 497 -48.17 87.74 -11.39
CA GLU A 497 -48.60 88.59 -12.49
C GLU A 497 -48.22 90.07 -12.26
N PRO A 498 -47.72 90.78 -13.29
CA PRO A 498 -47.42 92.20 -13.15
C PRO A 498 -48.70 93.02 -12.97
N LYS A 499 -48.88 93.63 -11.79
CA LYS A 499 -49.82 94.73 -11.61
C LYS A 499 -49.21 96.03 -12.14
N GLY A 500 -49.19 96.21 -13.47
CA GLY A 500 -48.77 97.44 -14.16
C GLY A 500 -47.51 97.33 -15.03
N LYS A 501 -47.03 98.49 -15.53
CA LYS A 501 -45.90 98.61 -16.48
C LYS A 501 -44.69 97.78 -16.03
N GLY A 502 -44.29 96.82 -16.86
CA GLY A 502 -43.35 95.73 -16.51
C GLY A 502 -42.11 96.12 -15.69
N PHE A 503 -41.67 95.19 -14.82
CA PHE A 503 -40.58 95.40 -13.86
C PHE A 503 -39.36 94.48 -14.10
N VAL A 504 -38.21 94.87 -13.56
CA VAL A 504 -36.98 94.05 -13.51
C VAL A 504 -36.84 93.47 -12.11
N LYS A 505 -36.71 92.14 -11.98
CA LYS A 505 -36.48 91.46 -10.71
C LYS A 505 -35.18 90.65 -10.76
N THR A 506 -34.38 90.75 -9.70
CA THR A 506 -33.23 89.85 -9.50
C THR A 506 -33.72 88.58 -8.80
N VAL A 507 -33.32 87.41 -9.30
CA VAL A 507 -33.61 86.10 -8.71
C VAL A 507 -32.30 85.38 -8.41
N TYR A 508 -32.23 84.66 -7.30
CA TYR A 508 -31.08 83.83 -6.94
C TYR A 508 -31.47 82.36 -7.07
N LEU A 509 -30.73 81.62 -7.91
CA LEU A 509 -30.97 80.21 -8.19
C LEU A 509 -29.90 79.37 -7.49
N LYS A 510 -30.31 78.47 -6.60
CA LYS A 510 -29.46 77.47 -5.95
C LYS A 510 -29.48 76.19 -6.78
N VAL A 511 -28.32 75.78 -7.27
CA VAL A 511 -28.13 74.47 -7.92
C VAL A 511 -27.53 73.54 -6.88
N GLU A 512 -28.16 72.39 -6.65
CA GLU A 512 -27.79 71.43 -5.63
C GLU A 512 -27.69 70.03 -6.23
N ASN A 513 -26.71 69.24 -5.81
CA ASN A 513 -26.60 67.83 -6.19
C ASN A 513 -27.32 66.92 -5.17
N GLU A 514 -27.54 65.66 -5.54
CA GLU A 514 -28.22 64.65 -4.70
C GLU A 514 -27.50 64.32 -3.37
N ILE A 515 -26.30 64.87 -3.13
CA ILE A 515 -25.55 64.75 -1.87
C ILE A 515 -25.50 66.06 -1.06
N GLY A 516 -26.32 67.06 -1.41
CA GLY A 516 -26.53 68.29 -0.63
C GLY A 516 -25.49 69.41 -0.84
N GLU A 517 -24.57 69.27 -1.80
CA GLU A 517 -23.65 70.35 -2.16
C GLU A 517 -24.33 71.32 -3.11
N SER A 518 -24.15 72.64 -2.90
CA SER A 518 -24.86 73.64 -3.69
C SER A 518 -24.06 74.88 -4.10
N LYS A 519 -24.53 75.55 -5.16
CA LYS A 519 -23.99 76.83 -5.65
C LYS A 519 -25.13 77.77 -6.03
N VAL A 520 -25.07 79.00 -5.53
CA VAL A 520 -26.07 80.04 -5.80
C VAL A 520 -25.59 80.96 -6.93
N VAL A 521 -26.47 81.26 -7.88
CA VAL A 521 -26.18 82.17 -9.00
C VAL A 521 -27.25 83.24 -9.10
N LYS A 522 -26.81 84.48 -9.29
CA LYS A 522 -27.67 85.65 -9.48
C LYS A 522 -28.12 85.75 -10.93
N ALA A 523 -29.42 85.88 -11.14
CA ALA A 523 -30.07 86.09 -12.42
C ALA A 523 -30.87 87.40 -12.41
N VAL A 524 -30.89 88.15 -13.51
CA VAL A 524 -31.73 89.34 -13.66
C VAL A 524 -32.80 89.04 -14.70
N VAL A 525 -34.07 89.08 -14.28
CA VAL A 525 -35.23 88.80 -15.13
C VAL A 525 -35.95 90.11 -15.39
N ARG A 526 -36.16 90.45 -16.66
CA ARG A 526 -36.93 91.63 -17.08
C ARG A 526 -38.27 91.18 -17.65
N MET A 527 -39.35 91.63 -17.03
CA MET A 527 -40.70 91.38 -17.52
C MET A 527 -41.24 92.60 -18.26
N VAL A 528 -41.94 92.33 -19.34
CA VAL A 528 -42.62 93.29 -20.20
C VAL A 528 -44.04 92.76 -20.41
N GLU A 529 -45.03 93.65 -20.46
CA GLU A 529 -46.39 93.26 -20.86
C GLU A 529 -46.36 92.64 -22.28
N PRO A 530 -47.27 91.70 -22.61
CA PRO A 530 -47.28 90.97 -23.87
C PRO A 530 -47.16 91.81 -25.14
#